data_AF-A0A660Z8J0-F1
#
_entry.id   AF-A0A660Z8J0-F1
#
_cell.length_a   1.000
_cell.length_b   1.000
_cell.length_c   1.000
_cell.angle_alpha   90.00
_cell.angle_beta   90.00
_cell.angle_gamma   90.00
#
_symmetry.space_group_name_H-M   'P 1'
#
loop_
_entity.id
_entity.type
_entity.pdbx_description
1 polymer ?
#
loop_
_entity_poly.entity_id
_entity_poly.type
_entity_poly.pdbx_seq_one_letter_code
_entity_poly.pdbx_strand_id
1 'polypeptide(L)'
;MSGKYLVGLTYPISGVTYIEITDGKKYEIQLEQNGNSGILVFHNDDRTSKVKGVKFDKNNSDGVLTGLLVTDYSFHHHIDILGSVLQLSPNLETSKNCNGNKDHWVYYSSEAILNATQIAATITGLSGEVGCGFGKKRVNTRYVYE
;
A
#
# COMPACT_ATOMS: atom_id res chain seq x y z
N MET A 1 1.18 -8.15 -24.75
CA MET A 1 1.21 -7.09 -23.72
C MET A 1 2.25 -7.48 -22.68
N SER A 2 3.43 -6.88 -22.69
CA SER A 2 4.51 -7.18 -21.75
C SER A 2 4.51 -6.18 -20.59
N GLY A 3 3.48 -6.23 -19.75
CA GLY A 3 3.59 -5.66 -18.40
C GLY A 3 4.50 -6.57 -17.59
N LYS A 4 5.56 -6.04 -16.97
CA LYS A 4 6.40 -6.78 -16.03
C LYS A 4 5.64 -6.92 -14.71
N TYR A 5 4.75 -7.90 -14.64
CA TYR A 5 4.11 -8.29 -13.40
C TYR A 5 5.17 -8.92 -12.47
N LEU A 6 5.09 -8.62 -11.18
CA LEU A 6 5.93 -9.29 -10.19
C LEU A 6 5.48 -10.75 -10.09
N VAL A 7 6.35 -11.68 -10.49
CA VAL A 7 6.10 -13.12 -10.44
C VAL A 7 6.40 -13.62 -9.02
N GLY A 8 5.53 -14.46 -8.46
CA GLY A 8 5.75 -15.11 -7.16
C GLY A 8 4.94 -14.53 -5.98
N LEU A 9 4.00 -13.60 -6.24
CA LEU A 9 3.03 -13.20 -5.23
C LEU A 9 1.93 -14.26 -5.10
N THR A 10 1.54 -14.54 -3.86
CA THR A 10 0.38 -15.39 -3.56
C THR A 10 -0.84 -14.48 -3.41
N TYR A 11 -1.90 -14.77 -4.16
CA TYR A 11 -3.16 -14.03 -4.13
C TYR A 11 -4.28 -14.84 -3.45
N PRO A 12 -5.24 -14.17 -2.78
CA PRO A 12 -5.22 -12.73 -2.51
C PRO A 12 -4.08 -12.36 -1.56
N ILE A 13 -3.54 -11.16 -1.74
CA ILE A 13 -2.48 -10.66 -0.86
C ILE A 13 -3.06 -10.60 0.56
N SER A 14 -2.36 -11.21 1.52
CA SER A 14 -2.79 -11.25 2.91
C SER A 14 -1.57 -11.13 3.83
N GLY A 15 -1.79 -10.79 5.10
CA GLY A 15 -0.71 -10.71 6.07
C GLY A 15 0.18 -9.47 5.87
N VAL A 16 1.49 -9.67 5.95
CA VAL A 16 2.49 -8.65 5.61
C VAL A 16 3.19 -9.11 4.34
N THR A 17 2.95 -8.41 3.24
CA THR A 17 3.60 -8.68 1.94
C THR A 17 4.60 -7.57 1.66
N TYR A 18 5.88 -7.93 1.64
CA TYR A 18 6.99 -7.02 1.37
C TYR A 18 7.56 -7.29 -0.02
N ILE A 19 7.66 -6.24 -0.83
CA ILE A 19 8.17 -6.29 -2.19
C ILE A 19 9.32 -5.29 -2.28
N GLU A 20 10.52 -5.84 -2.40
CA GLU A 20 11.74 -5.09 -2.68
C GLU A 20 11.93 -4.94 -4.18
N ILE A 21 12.08 -3.68 -4.61
CA ILE A 21 12.35 -3.30 -5.98
C ILE A 21 13.84 -3.00 -6.07
N THR A 22 14.61 -3.86 -6.74
CA THR A 22 16.09 -3.85 -6.73
C THR A 22 16.72 -3.13 -7.92
N ASP A 23 15.92 -2.50 -8.78
CA ASP A 23 16.43 -1.56 -9.77
C ASP A 23 15.47 -0.37 -9.84
N GLY A 24 15.99 0.86 -10.02
CA GLY A 24 15.19 2.08 -10.13
C GLY A 24 14.23 2.13 -11.34
N LYS A 25 13.91 0.97 -11.95
CA LYS A 25 12.89 0.84 -12.96
C LYS A 25 11.51 1.03 -12.34
N LYS A 26 10.58 1.29 -13.25
CA LYS A 26 9.17 1.50 -12.97
C LYS A 26 8.45 0.15 -12.97
N TYR A 27 7.87 -0.23 -11.83
CA TYR A 27 7.10 -1.47 -11.70
C TYR A 27 5.60 -1.18 -11.72
N GLU A 28 4.85 -2.06 -12.38
CA GLU A 28 3.39 -2.11 -12.28
C GLU A 28 3.02 -3.40 -11.53
N ILE A 29 2.24 -3.26 -10.47
CA ILE A 29 1.69 -4.40 -9.73
C ILE A 29 0.25 -4.62 -10.17
N GLN A 30 -0.17 -5.87 -10.27
CA GLN A 30 -1.55 -6.24 -10.56
C GLN A 30 -2.11 -7.10 -9.42
N LEU A 31 -3.22 -6.69 -8.81
CA LEU A 31 -3.98 -7.51 -7.88
C LEU A 31 -4.89 -8.46 -8.69
N GLU A 32 -4.66 -9.76 -8.57
CA GLU A 32 -5.31 -10.74 -9.46
C GLU A 32 -6.57 -11.38 -8.87
N GLN A 33 -6.85 -11.20 -7.58
CA GLN A 33 -8.00 -11.80 -6.90
C GLN A 33 -8.70 -10.81 -5.94
N ASN A 34 -9.93 -11.11 -5.54
CA ASN A 34 -10.67 -10.41 -4.49
C ASN A 34 -10.14 -10.72 -3.09
N GLY A 35 -10.38 -9.81 -2.14
CA GLY A 35 -10.06 -10.05 -0.72
C GLY A 35 -8.62 -9.74 -0.31
N ASN A 36 -7.93 -8.88 -1.07
CA ASN A 36 -6.59 -8.41 -0.69
C ASN A 36 -6.67 -7.63 0.61
N SER A 37 -5.87 -8.01 1.61
CA SER A 37 -5.89 -7.44 2.93
C SER A 37 -4.53 -7.43 3.63
N GLY A 38 -4.40 -6.63 4.68
CA GLY A 38 -3.19 -6.58 5.51
C GLY A 38 -2.27 -5.43 5.15
N ILE A 39 -0.96 -5.65 5.23
CA ILE A 39 0.08 -4.63 4.98
C ILE A 39 0.82 -4.99 3.70
N LEU A 40 0.71 -4.14 2.68
CA LEU A 40 1.43 -4.25 1.42
C LEU A 40 2.53 -3.19 1.37
N VAL A 41 3.78 -3.63 1.30
CA VAL A 41 4.96 -2.75 1.33
C VAL A 41 5.70 -2.81 0.00
N PHE A 42 5.90 -1.64 -0.62
CA PHE A 42 6.78 -1.46 -1.76
C PHE A 42 7.98 -0.61 -1.35
N HIS A 43 9.18 -1.19 -1.40
CA HIS A 43 10.41 -0.52 -0.99
C HIS A 43 11.52 -0.71 -2.01
N ASN A 44 12.49 0.20 -2.03
CA ASN A 44 13.76 0.08 -2.74
C ASN A 44 14.88 0.68 -1.90
N ASP A 45 16.04 0.04 -1.96
CA ASP A 45 17.25 0.44 -1.27
C ASP A 45 17.68 1.89 -1.58
N ASP A 46 17.43 2.37 -2.80
CA ASP A 46 17.75 3.73 -3.23
C ASP A 46 16.71 4.78 -2.78
N ARG A 47 15.57 4.35 -2.21
CA ARG A 47 14.43 5.19 -1.78
C ARG A 47 13.84 6.08 -2.89
N THR A 48 14.19 5.80 -4.13
CA THR A 48 13.71 6.50 -5.33
C THR A 48 12.70 5.68 -6.10
N SER A 49 12.43 4.44 -5.67
CA SER A 49 11.56 3.52 -6.39
C SER A 49 10.26 4.13 -6.82
N LYS A 50 10.02 4.06 -8.12
CA LYS A 50 8.79 4.53 -8.73
C LYS A 50 7.89 3.34 -8.95
N VAL A 51 7.03 3.03 -7.97
CA VAL A 51 5.84 2.23 -8.28
C VAL A 51 5.04 3.05 -9.29
N LYS A 52 5.10 2.64 -10.57
CA LYS A 52 4.43 3.33 -11.66
C LYS A 52 2.93 3.24 -11.46
N GLY A 53 2.47 2.10 -10.96
CA GLY A 53 1.19 2.02 -10.33
C GLY A 53 0.83 0.63 -9.82
N VAL A 54 -0.22 0.62 -8.99
CA VAL A 54 -0.91 -0.61 -8.60
C VAL A 54 -2.21 -0.67 -9.40
N LYS A 55 -2.45 -1.80 -10.05
CA LYS A 55 -3.61 -2.11 -10.88
C LYS A 55 -4.28 -3.36 -10.33
N PHE A 56 -5.41 -3.72 -10.93
CA PHE A 56 -6.10 -4.96 -10.65
C PHE A 56 -6.56 -5.62 -11.95
N ASP A 57 -6.72 -6.94 -11.89
CA ASP A 57 -7.38 -7.69 -12.96
C ASP A 57 -8.89 -7.48 -12.85
N LYS A 58 -9.45 -6.66 -13.74
CA LYS A 58 -10.89 -6.37 -13.79
C LYS A 58 -11.80 -7.61 -13.93
N ASN A 59 -11.25 -8.76 -14.35
CA ASN A 59 -12.03 -9.97 -14.51
C ASN A 59 -12.11 -10.79 -13.22
N ASN A 60 -11.14 -10.63 -12.32
CA ASN A 60 -10.93 -11.51 -11.17
C ASN A 60 -10.79 -10.76 -9.83
N SER A 61 -10.69 -9.44 -9.87
CA SER A 61 -10.53 -8.55 -8.72
C SER A 61 -11.48 -7.36 -8.80
N ASP A 62 -11.98 -6.94 -7.64
CA ASP A 62 -12.74 -5.70 -7.39
C ASP A 62 -11.83 -4.46 -7.31
N GLY A 63 -10.51 -4.69 -7.29
CA GLY A 63 -9.52 -3.63 -7.16
C GLY A 63 -9.47 -3.01 -5.77
N VAL A 64 -9.91 -3.72 -4.73
CA VAL A 64 -9.87 -3.23 -3.35
C VAL A 64 -8.72 -3.86 -2.57
N LEU A 65 -7.98 -3.00 -1.84
CA LEU A 65 -7.06 -3.41 -0.77
C LEU A 65 -7.62 -2.94 0.58
N THR A 66 -7.84 -3.89 1.50
CA THR A 66 -8.29 -3.59 2.87
C THR A 66 -7.12 -3.62 3.85
N GLY A 67 -6.62 -2.46 4.27
CA GLY A 67 -5.51 -2.36 5.22
C GLY A 67 -4.55 -1.20 4.94
N LEU A 68 -3.25 -1.49 4.93
CA LEU A 68 -2.19 -0.50 4.77
C LEU A 68 -1.40 -0.73 3.49
N LEU A 69 -1.32 0.31 2.67
CA LEU A 69 -0.34 0.39 1.60
C LEU A 69 0.83 1.25 2.06
N VAL A 70 2.03 0.68 2.10
CA VAL A 70 3.27 1.40 2.41
C VAL A 70 4.11 1.46 1.14
N THR A 71 4.59 2.63 0.77
CA THR A 71 5.38 2.81 -0.46
C THR A 71 6.40 3.92 -0.30
N ASP A 72 7.59 3.77 -0.87
CA ASP A 72 8.55 4.87 -0.93
C ASP A 72 7.99 6.01 -1.79
N TYR A 73 7.61 5.72 -3.02
CA TYR A 73 6.97 6.66 -3.92
C TYR A 73 5.96 5.95 -4.82
N SER A 74 4.79 6.56 -4.97
CA SER A 74 3.73 6.09 -5.86
C SER A 74 2.98 7.25 -6.47
N PHE A 75 2.68 7.18 -7.76
CA PHE A 75 2.01 8.27 -8.47
C PHE A 75 0.66 7.88 -9.09
N HIS A 76 0.47 6.63 -9.56
CA HIS A 76 -0.82 6.18 -10.08
C HIS A 76 -1.33 4.94 -9.35
N HIS A 77 -2.47 5.04 -8.66
CA HIS A 77 -3.17 3.88 -8.12
C HIS A 77 -4.48 3.70 -8.87
N HIS A 78 -4.65 2.53 -9.47
CA HIS A 78 -5.89 2.10 -10.09
C HIS A 78 -6.65 1.15 -9.16
N ILE A 79 -6.54 1.35 -7.84
CA ILE A 79 -7.17 0.49 -6.85
C ILE A 79 -7.81 1.38 -5.79
N ASP A 80 -8.91 0.92 -5.23
CA ASP A 80 -9.50 1.52 -4.04
C ASP A 80 -8.81 0.93 -2.80
N ILE A 81 -8.59 1.77 -1.79
CA ILE A 81 -7.94 1.37 -0.54
C ILE A 81 -8.90 1.65 0.59
N LEU A 82 -9.35 0.60 1.29
CA LEU A 82 -10.09 0.70 2.54
C LEU A 82 -9.11 0.57 3.70
N GLY A 83 -8.64 1.70 4.23
CA GLY A 83 -7.62 1.77 5.27
C GLY A 83 -6.74 3.00 5.12
N SER A 84 -5.45 2.86 4.83
CA SER A 84 -4.57 4.04 4.66
C SER A 84 -3.37 3.77 3.74
N VAL A 85 -2.79 4.86 3.25
CA VAL A 85 -1.53 4.87 2.50
C VAL A 85 -0.47 5.59 3.34
N LEU A 86 0.69 4.96 3.51
CA LEU A 86 1.87 5.56 4.11
C LEU A 86 2.94 5.72 3.02
N GLN A 87 3.22 6.97 2.65
CA GLN A 87 4.32 7.30 1.73
C GLN A 87 5.57 7.64 2.54
N LEU A 88 6.68 6.95 2.25
CA LEU A 88 7.93 7.10 3.00
C LEU A 88 8.86 8.17 2.41
N SER A 89 8.72 8.51 1.12
CA SER A 89 9.52 9.55 0.48
C SER A 89 8.93 10.94 0.67
N PRO A 90 9.75 11.95 0.97
CA PRO A 90 9.31 13.36 0.96
C PRO A 90 9.10 13.89 -0.46
N ASN A 91 9.58 13.18 -1.49
CA ASN A 91 9.55 13.63 -2.88
C ASN A 91 8.22 13.26 -3.54
N LEU A 92 7.13 13.91 -3.15
CA LEU A 92 5.83 13.70 -3.77
C LEU A 92 5.77 14.35 -5.16
N GLU A 93 5.15 13.66 -6.12
CA GLU A 93 4.91 14.20 -7.46
C GLU A 93 3.61 14.99 -7.45
N THR A 94 3.74 16.31 -7.39
CA THR A 94 2.62 17.26 -7.36
C THR A 94 2.34 17.91 -8.71
N SER A 95 3.23 17.69 -9.70
CA SER A 95 3.18 18.41 -10.98
C SER A 95 2.49 17.64 -12.11
N LYS A 96 2.35 16.32 -11.96
CA LYS A 96 1.71 15.48 -12.97
C LYS A 96 0.22 15.34 -12.69
N ASN A 97 -0.56 15.44 -13.76
CA ASN A 97 -2.00 15.19 -13.73
C ASN A 97 -2.30 13.77 -14.20
N CYS A 98 -3.09 13.06 -13.41
CA CYS A 98 -3.68 11.78 -13.81
C CYS A 98 -4.81 12.05 -14.82
N ASN A 99 -4.48 12.07 -16.11
CA ASN A 99 -5.49 12.24 -17.16
C ASN A 99 -6.10 10.89 -17.56
N GLY A 100 -7.44 10.78 -17.54
CA GLY A 100 -8.18 9.81 -18.35
C GLY A 100 -8.48 8.43 -17.73
N ASN A 101 -8.56 8.28 -16.41
CA ASN A 101 -9.00 7.04 -15.77
C ASN A 101 -10.08 7.29 -14.71
N LYS A 102 -10.85 6.23 -14.37
CA LYS A 102 -11.80 6.24 -13.26
C LYS A 102 -11.08 6.70 -11.98
N ASP A 103 -11.72 7.58 -11.22
CA ASP A 103 -11.20 8.01 -9.92
C ASP A 103 -11.20 6.82 -8.95
N HIS A 104 -10.10 6.70 -8.23
CA HIS A 104 -9.90 5.71 -7.17
C HIS A 104 -9.69 6.40 -5.84
N TRP A 105 -10.11 5.74 -4.77
CA TRP A 105 -10.26 6.39 -3.47
C TRP A 105 -9.48 5.67 -2.38
N VAL A 106 -8.89 6.47 -1.49
CA VAL A 106 -8.40 6.00 -0.20
C VAL A 106 -9.47 6.33 0.84
N TYR A 107 -10.25 5.33 1.23
CA TYR A 107 -11.24 5.43 2.30
C TYR A 107 -10.56 5.14 3.63
N TYR A 108 -10.44 6.16 4.48
CA TYR A 108 -9.89 5.96 5.81
C TYR A 108 -10.76 4.98 6.63
N SER A 109 -10.15 3.89 7.10
CA SER A 109 -10.79 2.92 8.01
C SER A 109 -9.84 2.52 9.13
N SER A 110 -10.12 2.96 10.36
CA SER A 110 -9.34 2.60 11.54
C SER A 110 -9.39 1.10 11.81
N GLU A 111 -10.54 0.45 11.61
CA GLU A 111 -10.69 -0.99 11.77
C GLU A 111 -9.80 -1.76 10.80
N ALA A 112 -9.78 -1.39 9.52
CA ALA A 112 -8.91 -2.04 8.52
C ALA A 112 -7.42 -1.89 8.87
N ILE A 113 -7.02 -0.71 9.36
CA ILE A 113 -5.65 -0.44 9.81
C ILE A 113 -5.28 -1.28 11.04
N LEU A 114 -6.18 -1.35 12.03
CA LEU A 114 -5.96 -2.16 13.23
C LEU A 114 -5.85 -3.65 12.90
N ASN A 115 -6.77 -4.17 12.09
CA ASN A 115 -6.76 -5.57 11.68
C ASN A 115 -5.47 -5.91 10.91
N ALA A 116 -5.03 -5.03 10.00
CA ALA A 116 -3.78 -5.20 9.27
C ALA A 116 -2.55 -5.18 10.19
N THR A 117 -2.51 -4.27 11.16
CA THR A 117 -1.36 -4.10 12.07
C THR A 117 -1.32 -5.14 13.20
N GLN A 118 -2.47 -5.71 13.57
CA GLN A 118 -2.55 -6.78 14.57
C GLN A 118 -1.76 -8.01 14.13
N ILE A 119 -1.66 -8.28 12.83
CA ILE A 119 -0.84 -9.36 12.26
C ILE A 119 0.63 -9.21 12.68
N ALA A 120 1.18 -8.00 12.55
CA ALA A 120 2.55 -7.71 12.97
C ALA A 120 2.71 -7.78 14.50
N ALA A 121 1.71 -7.37 15.26
CA ALA A 121 1.70 -7.44 16.72
C ALA A 121 1.76 -8.91 17.22
N THR A 122 0.97 -9.80 16.61
CA THR A 122 0.98 -11.24 16.94
C THR A 122 2.32 -11.89 16.61
N ILE A 123 2.93 -11.56 15.46
CA ILE A 123 4.23 -12.14 15.03
C ILE A 123 5.38 -11.68 15.95
N THR A 124 5.35 -10.43 16.41
CA THR A 124 6.42 -9.84 17.22
C THR A 124 6.27 -10.09 18.73
N GLY A 125 5.21 -10.77 19.16
CA GLY A 125 4.89 -10.97 20.57
C GLY A 125 4.55 -9.67 21.31
N LEU A 126 4.33 -8.57 20.57
CA LEU A 126 3.86 -7.31 21.12
C LEU A 126 2.36 -7.49 21.39
N SER A 127 1.99 -7.72 22.65
CA SER A 127 0.58 -7.70 23.06
C SER A 127 -0.01 -6.35 22.67
N GLY A 128 -0.95 -6.36 21.73
CA GLY A 128 -1.65 -5.17 21.27
C GLY A 128 -2.39 -4.54 22.43
N GLU A 129 -1.79 -3.54 23.07
CA GLU A 129 -2.58 -2.56 23.82
C GLU A 129 -3.51 -1.91 22.79
N VAL A 130 -4.82 -2.10 22.98
CA VAL A 130 -5.85 -1.48 22.15
C VAL A 130 -5.67 0.02 22.25
N GLY A 131 -5.07 0.60 21.22
CA GLY A 131 -4.72 2.01 21.18
C GLY A 131 -4.77 2.56 19.77
N CYS A 132 -5.97 2.92 19.31
CA CYS A 132 -6.12 3.99 18.33
C CYS A 132 -6.74 5.20 19.05
N GLY A 133 -5.88 6.11 19.51
CA GLY A 133 -6.25 7.35 20.20
C GLY A 133 -6.17 7.27 21.73
N PHE A 134 -5.21 8.02 22.29
CA PHE A 134 -4.83 8.19 23.71
C PHE A 134 -4.04 7.02 24.35
N GLY A 135 -2.70 7.15 24.33
CA GLY A 135 -1.75 6.23 24.98
C GLY A 135 -0.29 6.48 24.55
N LYS A 136 0.70 5.96 25.31
CA LYS A 136 2.15 6.32 25.25
C LYS A 136 2.92 5.90 23.98
N LYS A 137 2.31 5.26 22.98
CA LYS A 137 2.96 4.93 21.70
C LYS A 137 2.04 5.32 20.55
N ARG A 138 2.48 6.33 19.78
CA ARG A 138 1.72 6.95 18.68
C ARG A 138 2.28 6.46 17.34
N VAL A 139 1.40 6.07 16.41
CA VAL A 139 1.70 6.24 14.99
C VAL A 139 1.47 7.71 14.69
N ASN A 140 2.54 8.50 14.62
CA ASN A 140 2.45 9.91 14.23
C ASN A 140 2.49 9.99 12.70
N THR A 141 1.36 10.21 12.07
CA THR A 141 1.31 10.74 10.70
C THR A 141 1.66 12.24 10.78
N ARG A 142 2.90 12.58 10.43
CA ARG A 142 3.33 13.96 10.31
C ARG A 142 2.94 14.46 8.92
N TYR A 143 2.01 15.41 8.85
CA TYR A 143 1.85 16.24 7.66
C TYR A 143 3.14 17.06 7.52
N VAL A 144 3.87 16.86 6.43
CA VAL A 144 5.07 17.64 6.10
C VAL A 144 4.73 18.50 4.89
N TYR A 145 3.94 19.55 5.11
CA TYR A 145 3.84 20.69 4.21
C TYR A 145 3.59 21.96 5.05
N GLU A 146 4.55 22.89 4.97
CA GLU A 146 4.35 24.35 5.09
C GLU A 146 4.37 24.94 3.68
#